data_AF-A0A1Q6TIM0-F1
#
_entry.id   AF-A0A1Q6TIM0-F1
#
_cell.length_a   1.000
_cell.length_b   1.000
_cell.length_c   1.000
_cell.angle_alpha   90.00
_cell.angle_beta   90.00
_cell.angle_gamma   90.00
#
_symmetry.space_group_name_H-M   'P 1'
#
loop_
_entity.id
_entity.type
_entity.pdbx_description
1 polymer ?
#
loop_
_entity_poly.entity_id
_entity_poly.type
_entity_poly.pdbx_seq_one_letter_code
_entity_poly.pdbx_strand_id
1 'polypeptide(L)'
;MIAFDKGYVELYEYPRGQEAVITYTKDGHTETIREGETNRTLEYEVQDMEAAVAGEKDDMHLDYTRDVMDMMTQIRQEWGMRYPEEE
;
A
#
# COMPACT_ATOMS: atom_id res chain seq x y z
N MET A 1 -9.59 -2.26 5.81
CA MET A 1 -10.85 -2.56 5.09
C MET A 1 -11.05 -1.48 4.05
N ILE A 2 -11.39 -1.86 2.83
CA ILE A 2 -11.75 -0.94 1.75
C ILE A 2 -13.23 -1.19 1.42
N ALA A 3 -14.08 -0.18 1.55
CA ALA A 3 -15.52 -0.33 1.38
C ALA A 3 -15.98 0.17 0.01
N PHE A 4 -16.91 -0.56 -0.61
CA PHE A 4 -17.52 -0.26 -1.91
C PHE A 4 -19.04 -0.47 -1.83
N ASP A 5 -19.77 0.00 -2.83
CA ASP A 5 -21.25 -0.10 -2.87
C ASP A 5 -21.77 -1.55 -2.80
N LYS A 6 -21.02 -2.50 -3.39
CA LYS A 6 -21.44 -3.90 -3.55
C LYS A 6 -20.74 -4.87 -2.60
N GLY A 7 -19.87 -4.38 -1.74
CA GLY A 7 -19.00 -5.23 -0.94
C GLY A 7 -17.87 -4.48 -0.26
N TYR A 8 -17.06 -5.18 0.51
CA TYR A 8 -15.86 -4.64 1.11
C TYR A 8 -14.73 -5.65 1.05
N VAL A 9 -13.50 -5.14 1.08
CA VAL A 9 -12.27 -5.93 1.03
C VAL A 9 -11.55 -5.79 2.37
N GLU A 10 -11.30 -6.92 3.02
CA GLU A 10 -10.48 -7.03 4.21
C GLU A 10 -9.11 -7.55 3.82
N LEU A 11 -8.07 -6.75 4.09
CA LEU A 11 -6.69 -7.19 3.91
C LEU A 11 -6.09 -7.49 5.28
N TYR A 12 -5.66 -8.73 5.49
CA TYR A 12 -5.03 -9.14 6.72
C TYR A 12 -3.55 -8.80 6.69
N GLU A 13 -3.01 -8.35 7.82
CA GLU A 13 -1.58 -8.06 8.00
C GLU A 13 -1.00 -6.99 7.07
N TYR A 14 -1.82 -6.08 6.54
CA TYR A 14 -1.33 -4.89 5.80
C TYR A 14 -0.31 -4.12 6.65
N PRO A 15 0.86 -3.73 6.09
CA PRO A 15 1.21 -3.72 4.66
C PRO A 15 1.79 -5.01 4.07
N ARG A 16 2.01 -6.05 4.87
CA ARG A 16 2.68 -7.29 4.46
C ARG A 16 1.72 -8.47 4.28
N GLY A 17 0.48 -8.15 3.95
CA GLY A 17 -0.60 -9.13 3.81
C GLY A 17 -0.39 -10.04 2.60
N GLN A 18 -0.72 -11.32 2.77
CA GLN A 18 -0.76 -12.33 1.71
C GLN A 18 -2.19 -12.83 1.43
N GLU A 19 -3.16 -12.30 2.17
CA GLU A 19 -4.57 -12.71 2.12
C GLU A 19 -5.49 -11.49 2.11
N ALA A 20 -6.41 -11.49 1.15
CA ALA A 20 -7.54 -10.58 1.06
C ALA A 20 -8.85 -11.37 1.08
N VAL A 21 -9.84 -10.91 1.83
CA VAL A 21 -11.20 -11.45 1.79
C VAL A 21 -12.13 -10.38 1.25
N ILE A 22 -12.79 -10.68 0.15
CA ILE A 22 -13.85 -9.86 -0.44
C ILE A 22 -15.18 -10.39 0.07
N THR A 23 -15.99 -9.53 0.69
CA THR A 23 -17.36 -9.87 1.10
C THR A 23 -18.34 -9.08 0.25
N TYR A 24 -19.25 -9.78 -0.43
CA TYR A 24 -20.28 -9.16 -1.26
C TYR A 24 -21.56 -8.93 -0.46
N THR A 25 -22.02 -7.67 -0.41
CA THR A 25 -23.17 -7.29 0.44
C THR A 25 -24.52 -7.77 -0.09
N LYS A 26 -24.60 -8.11 -1.38
CA LYS A 26 -25.85 -8.52 -2.04
C LYS A 26 -26.42 -9.83 -1.49
N ASP A 27 -25.55 -10.78 -1.17
CA ASP A 27 -25.87 -12.16 -0.80
C ASP A 27 -24.98 -12.70 0.33
N GLY A 28 -23.99 -11.92 0.79
CA GLY A 28 -23.12 -12.26 1.90
C GLY A 28 -22.04 -13.27 1.58
N HIS A 29 -21.87 -13.66 0.30
CA HIS A 29 -20.80 -14.60 -0.05
C HIS A 29 -19.43 -13.93 0.04
N THR A 30 -18.41 -14.75 0.28
CA THR A 30 -17.03 -14.31 0.41
C THR A 30 -16.14 -14.98 -0.61
N GLU A 31 -15.11 -14.25 -1.04
CA GLU A 31 -14.05 -14.73 -1.91
C GLU A 31 -12.72 -14.42 -1.24
N THR A 32 -11.85 -15.43 -1.11
CA THR A 32 -10.52 -15.26 -0.53
C THR A 32 -9.46 -15.33 -1.61
N ILE A 33 -8.66 -14.28 -1.71
CA ILE A 33 -7.49 -14.21 -2.60
C ILE A 33 -6.25 -14.39 -1.74
N ARG A 34 -5.40 -15.36 -2.11
CA ARG A 34 -4.09 -15.58 -1.49
C ARG A 34 -3.01 -15.50 -2.55
N GLU A 35 -2.06 -14.60 -2.36
CA GLU A 35 -1.03 -14.31 -3.34
C GLU A 35 0.21 -13.72 -2.65
N GLY A 36 1.38 -13.96 -3.24
CA GLY A 36 2.67 -13.62 -2.64
C GLY A 36 3.07 -14.45 -1.43
N GLU A 37 4.24 -14.13 -0.87
CA GLU A 37 4.77 -14.72 0.35
C GLU A 37 5.35 -13.62 1.25
N THR A 38 4.77 -13.44 2.45
CA THR A 38 5.17 -12.37 3.38
C THR A 38 6.67 -12.41 3.70
N ASN A 39 7.28 -13.60 3.79
CA ASN A 39 8.72 -13.74 4.05
C ASN A 39 9.60 -13.20 2.92
N ARG A 40 9.06 -13.09 1.71
CA ARG A 40 9.73 -12.61 0.50
C ARG A 40 9.40 -11.16 0.15
N THR A 41 8.72 -10.43 1.03
CA THR A 41 8.29 -9.03 0.78
C THR A 41 9.44 -8.14 0.26
N LEU A 42 10.60 -8.18 0.93
CA LEU A 42 11.76 -7.37 0.51
C LEU A 42 12.38 -7.87 -0.81
N GLU A 43 12.26 -9.16 -1.11
CA GLU A 43 12.75 -9.73 -2.36
C GLU A 43 11.95 -9.19 -3.54
N TYR A 44 10.62 -9.05 -3.40
CA TYR A 44 9.77 -8.45 -4.42
C TYR A 44 10.14 -6.99 -4.69
N GLU A 45 10.40 -6.20 -3.64
CA GLU A 45 10.86 -4.80 -3.80
C GLU A 45 12.19 -4.71 -4.54
N VAL A 46 13.16 -5.60 -4.24
CA VAL A 46 14.45 -5.63 -4.93
C VAL A 46 14.28 -6.00 -6.41
N GLN A 47 13.43 -6.99 -6.71
CA GLN A 47 13.15 -7.39 -8.10
C GLN A 47 12.55 -6.25 -8.92
N ASP A 48 11.59 -5.51 -8.35
CA ASP A 48 10.98 -4.35 -9.02
C ASP A 48 12.02 -3.23 -9.24
N MET A 49 12.92 -2.99 -8.28
CA MET A 49 14.02 -2.02 -8.45
C MET A 49 15.01 -2.45 -9.55
N GLU A 50 15.38 -3.74 -9.60
CA GLU A 50 16.26 -4.27 -10.64
C GLU A 50 15.64 -4.11 -12.03
N ALA A 51 14.35 -4.45 -12.19
CA ALA A 51 13.61 -4.28 -13.44
C ALA A 51 13.51 -2.80 -13.85
N ALA A 52 13.31 -1.89 -12.90
CA ALA A 52 13.28 -0.46 -13.16
C ALA A 52 14.62 0.10 -13.62
N VAL A 53 15.71 -0.28 -12.96
CA VAL A 53 17.07 0.12 -13.35
C VAL A 53 17.45 -0.47 -14.72
N ALA A 54 17.00 -1.69 -15.02
CA ALA A 54 17.20 -2.33 -16.33
C ALA A 54 16.36 -1.69 -17.45
N GLY A 55 15.40 -0.83 -17.12
CA GLY A 55 14.49 -0.18 -18.08
C GLY A 55 13.40 -1.10 -18.60
N GLU A 56 13.12 -2.21 -17.92
CA GLU A 56 12.10 -3.20 -18.29
C GLU A 56 10.69 -2.75 -17.89
N LYS A 57 10.59 -2.01 -16.78
CA LYS A 57 9.33 -1.55 -16.19
C LYS A 57 9.56 -0.25 -15.42
N ASP A 58 8.70 0.75 -15.53
CA ASP A 58 8.84 2.01 -14.76
C ASP A 58 7.77 2.09 -13.67
N ASP A 59 7.96 1.28 -12.62
CA ASP A 59 6.99 1.08 -11.55
C ASP A 59 7.40 1.76 -10.23
N MET A 60 8.50 2.51 -10.22
CA MET A 60 9.02 3.14 -9.00
C MET A 60 8.14 4.31 -8.52
N HIS A 61 7.27 4.86 -9.38
CA HIS A 61 6.27 5.89 -9.06
C HIS A 61 6.75 6.97 -8.08
N LEU A 62 7.77 7.74 -8.51
CA LEU A 62 8.32 8.85 -7.72
C LEU A 62 7.27 9.93 -7.41
N ASP A 63 6.30 10.10 -8.29
CA ASP A 63 5.13 10.95 -8.09
C ASP A 63 4.33 10.54 -6.85
N TYR A 64 4.01 9.26 -6.69
CA TYR A 64 3.31 8.77 -5.49
C TYR A 64 4.14 8.98 -4.22
N THR A 65 5.45 8.79 -4.30
CA THR A 65 6.37 9.03 -3.17
C THR A 65 6.30 10.50 -2.72
N ARG A 66 6.28 11.45 -3.67
CA ARG A 66 6.16 12.87 -3.37
C ARG A 66 4.81 13.21 -2.74
N ASP A 67 3.73 12.70 -3.31
CA ASP A 67 2.37 12.97 -2.81
C ASP A 67 2.18 12.48 -1.36
N VAL A 68 2.72 11.31 -1.01
CA VAL A 68 2.69 10.81 0.37
C VAL A 68 3.49 11.71 1.30
N MET A 69 4.68 12.15 0.89
CA MET A 69 5.52 13.04 1.70
C MET A 69 4.88 14.41 1.93
N ASP A 70 4.19 14.95 0.92
CA ASP A 70 3.44 16.19 1.02
C ASP A 70 2.28 16.05 2.00
N MET A 71 1.50 14.97 1.89
CA MET A 71 0.40 14.66 2.82
C MET A 71 0.89 14.50 4.26
N MET A 72 1.98 13.76 4.47
CA MET A 72 2.59 13.58 5.79
C MET A 72 3.07 14.91 6.37
N THR A 73 3.62 15.80 5.53
CA THR A 73 4.08 17.12 5.96
C THR A 73 2.91 18.03 6.34
N GLN A 74 1.83 18.03 5.56
CA GLN A 74 0.61 18.79 5.89
C GLN A 74 0.03 18.35 7.23
N ILE A 75 -0.12 17.03 7.45
CA ILE A 75 -0.66 16.48 8.71
C ILE A 75 0.20 16.90 9.91
N ARG A 76 1.54 16.83 9.79
CA ARG A 76 2.44 17.27 10.87
C ARG A 76 2.24 18.75 11.21
N GLN A 77 2.11 19.61 10.20
CA GLN A 77 1.88 21.05 10.39
C GLN A 77 0.54 21.31 11.08
N GLU A 78 -0.53 20.64 10.65
CA GLU A 78 -1.85 20.75 11.28
C GLU A 78 -1.84 20.32 12.76
N TRP A 79 -0.99 19.36 13.11
CA TRP A 79 -0.83 18.87 14.49
C TRP A 79 0.20 19.66 15.31
N GLY A 80 0.88 20.65 14.71
CA GLY A 80 1.92 21.44 15.36
C GLY A 80 3.20 20.65 15.67
N MET A 81 3.41 19.51 15.01
CA MET A 81 4.63 18.71 15.15
C MET A 81 5.70 19.24 14.18
N ARG A 82 6.86 19.63 14.72
CA ARG A 82 8.05 20.01 13.94
C ARG A 82 9.23 19.17 14.34
N TYR A 83 10.09 18.86 13.38
CA TYR A 83 11.39 18.29 13.67
C TYR A 83 12.33 19.39 14.22
N PRO A 84 13.29 19.06 15.10
CA PRO A 84 14.28 20.02 15.59
C PRO A 84 15.07 20.73 14.48
N GLU A 85 15.22 20.09 13.32
CA GLU A 85 15.90 20.62 12.14
C GLU A 85 15.06 21.64 11.34
N GLU A 86 13.77 21.81 11.68
CA GLU A 86 12.81 22.73 11.03
C GLU A 86 12.54 24.01 11.86
N GLU A 87 13.34 24.26 12.91
CA GLU A 87 13.34 25.51 13.71
C GLU A 87 14.07 26.68 13.05
#